data_AF-A0A2J8IBW4-F1
#
_entry.id   AF-A0A2J8IBW4-F1
#
_cell.length_a   1.000
_cell.length_b   1.000
_cell.length_c   1.000
_cell.angle_alpha   90.00
_cell.angle_beta   90.00
_cell.angle_gamma   90.00
#
_symmetry.space_group_name_H-M   'P 1'
#
loop_
_entity.id
_entity.type
_entity.pdbx_description
1 polymer ?
#
loop_
_entity_poly.entity_id
_entity_poly.type
_entity_poly.pdbx_seq_one_letter_code
_entity_poly.pdbx_strand_id
1 'polypeptide(L)'
;MYCPFCRNPDSRVVDSRMADDGSAIRRRRQCPECGRRFTTVETTSLSVIKRSGVGEPFSRSKVINGVRKACQGRPVSEDDLALLAQEVEEQIRSSGAAEIDAHEVGLVILGPLQKLDKVAYLRFASVYQAFESLEDFETAIALLRQEEQDARGVAPKGAKSSEKSPL
;
A
#
# COMPACT_ATOMS: atom_id res chain seq x y z
N MET A 1 12.36 28.52 0.37
CA MET A 1 13.39 27.61 0.93
C MET A 1 14.70 28.38 1.00
N TYR A 2 15.30 28.48 2.18
CA TYR A 2 16.52 29.26 2.39
C TYR A 2 17.76 28.61 1.79
N CYS A 3 18.68 29.42 1.28
CA CYS A 3 20.01 28.97 0.86
C CYS A 3 20.79 28.45 2.08
N PRO A 4 21.31 27.20 2.05
CA PRO A 4 22.03 26.62 3.19
C PRO A 4 23.37 27.31 3.49
N PHE A 5 23.87 28.13 2.57
CA PHE A 5 25.19 28.76 2.69
C PHE A 5 25.14 30.21 3.19
N CYS A 6 24.17 30.99 2.74
CA CYS A 6 24.06 32.42 3.09
C CYS A 6 22.69 32.80 3.66
N ARG A 7 21.78 31.83 3.83
CA ARG A 7 20.41 32.04 4.35
C ARG A 7 19.55 33.02 3.55
N ASN A 8 19.91 33.32 2.31
CA ASN A 8 19.03 34.07 1.41
C ASN A 8 17.71 33.29 1.20
N PRO A 9 16.53 33.93 1.29
CA PRO A 9 15.24 33.26 1.09
C PRO A 9 14.99 32.81 -0.35
N ASP A 10 15.63 33.49 -1.32
CA ASP A 10 15.44 33.23 -2.73
C ASP A 10 16.42 32.21 -3.30
N SER A 11 15.90 31.42 -4.24
CA SER A 11 16.66 30.44 -5.02
C SER A 11 15.98 30.18 -6.36
N ARG A 12 16.78 29.95 -7.40
CA ARG A 12 16.32 29.63 -8.76
C ARG A 12 16.45 28.13 -9.02
N VAL A 13 15.41 27.48 -9.53
CA VAL A 13 15.47 26.07 -9.96
C VAL A 13 16.27 25.99 -11.27
N VAL A 14 17.28 25.11 -11.31
CA VAL A 14 18.19 24.93 -12.45
C VAL A 14 17.97 23.58 -13.13
N ASP A 15 17.68 22.54 -12.36
CA ASP A 15 17.44 21.19 -12.85
C ASP A 15 16.38 20.51 -11.96
N SER A 16 15.51 19.70 -12.53
CA SER A 16 14.46 18.97 -11.80
C SER A 16 14.43 17.53 -12.27
N ARG A 17 14.58 16.58 -11.34
CA ARG A 17 14.55 15.14 -11.60
C ARG A 17 13.58 14.46 -10.66
N MET A 18 12.92 13.41 -11.13
CA MET A 18 12.21 12.49 -10.23
C MET A 18 13.23 11.66 -9.45
N ALA A 19 12.95 11.37 -8.19
CA ALA A 19 13.70 10.40 -7.39
C ALA A 19 13.49 8.99 -7.95
N ASP A 20 14.43 8.09 -7.69
CA ASP A 20 14.49 6.76 -8.29
C ASP A 20 13.27 5.87 -7.98
N ASP A 21 12.51 6.23 -6.94
CA ASP A 21 11.27 5.58 -6.50
C ASP A 21 10.00 6.38 -6.85
N GLY A 22 10.10 7.45 -7.65
CA GLY A 22 8.99 8.31 -8.07
C GLY A 22 8.31 9.10 -6.94
N SER A 23 8.73 8.94 -5.69
CA SER A 23 8.05 9.50 -4.51
C SER A 23 8.38 10.98 -4.26
N ALA A 24 9.50 11.45 -4.82
CA ALA A 24 9.98 12.80 -4.64
C ALA A 24 10.57 13.41 -5.90
N ILE A 25 10.59 14.73 -5.95
CA ILE A 25 11.24 15.53 -6.99
C ILE A 25 12.50 16.13 -6.38
N ARG A 26 13.66 15.72 -6.88
CA ARG A 26 14.95 16.34 -6.56
C ARG A 26 15.13 17.55 -7.46
N ARG A 27 15.10 18.75 -6.88
CA ARG A 27 15.35 20.01 -7.60
C ARG A 27 16.73 20.55 -7.25
N ARG A 28 17.59 20.74 -8.25
CA ARG A 28 18.84 21.47 -8.10
C ARG A 28 18.54 22.96 -8.22
N ARG A 29 18.86 23.71 -7.17
CA ARG A 29 18.64 25.14 -7.07
C ARG A 29 19.97 25.90 -7.03
N GLN A 30 19.96 27.16 -7.47
CA GLN A 30 21.07 28.10 -7.37
C GLN A 30 20.63 29.33 -6.57
N CYS A 31 21.46 29.75 -5.62
CA CYS A 31 21.23 30.99 -4.89
C CYS A 31 21.65 32.20 -5.74
N PRO A 32 20.80 33.24 -5.90
CA PRO A 32 21.17 34.44 -6.64
C PRO A 32 22.21 35.29 -5.90
N GLU A 33 22.20 35.30 -4.57
CA GLU A 33 23.14 36.08 -3.74
C GLU A 33 24.56 35.51 -3.74
N CYS A 34 24.73 34.23 -3.37
CA CYS A 34 26.08 33.65 -3.23
C CYS A 34 26.50 32.75 -4.41
N GLY A 35 25.64 32.59 -5.43
CA GLY A 35 25.91 31.80 -6.64
C GLY A 35 25.99 30.28 -6.44
N ARG A 36 25.99 29.79 -5.19
CA ARG A 36 26.14 28.37 -4.87
C ARG A 36 24.90 27.54 -5.25
N ARG A 37 25.14 26.29 -5.64
CA ARG A 37 24.11 25.31 -5.99
C ARG A 37 23.85 24.35 -4.84
N PHE A 38 22.60 23.98 -4.64
CA PHE A 38 22.17 23.00 -3.64
C PHE A 38 20.96 22.20 -4.14
N THR A 39 20.71 21.03 -3.57
CA THR A 39 19.58 20.17 -3.97
C THR A 39 18.51 20.20 -2.90
N THR A 40 17.26 20.36 -3.31
CA THR A 40 16.08 20.25 -2.46
C THR A 40 15.27 19.04 -2.90
N VAL A 41 14.70 18.32 -1.94
CA VAL A 41 13.82 17.18 -2.20
C VAL A 41 12.39 17.61 -1.88
N GLU A 42 11.55 17.69 -2.90
CA GLU A 42 10.13 18.00 -2.80
C GLU A 42 9.35 16.69 -2.93
N THR A 43 8.89 16.11 -1.83
CA THR A 43 8.09 14.88 -1.83
C THR A 43 6.62 15.26 -1.94
N THR A 44 5.83 14.61 -2.81
CA THR A 44 4.37 14.69 -2.71
C THR A 44 3.99 13.98 -1.42
N SER A 45 3.62 14.74 -0.40
CA SER A 45 3.29 14.21 0.92
C SER A 45 1.96 13.45 0.83
N LEU A 46 2.03 12.13 0.98
CA LEU A 46 0.86 11.30 1.24
C LEU A 46 0.56 11.36 2.74
N SER A 47 -0.60 11.91 3.10
CA SER A 47 -1.08 11.99 4.48
C SER A 47 -2.00 10.81 4.79
N VAL A 48 -1.87 10.23 5.97
CA VAL A 48 -2.79 9.23 6.51
C VAL A 48 -3.64 9.88 7.59
N ILE A 49 -4.94 9.96 7.37
CA ILE A 49 -5.91 10.49 8.32
C ILE A 49 -6.28 9.38 9.32
N LYS A 50 -6.00 9.62 10.60
CA LYS A 50 -6.39 8.68 11.67
C LYS A 50 -7.87 8.80 12.00
N ARG A 51 -8.42 7.80 12.69
CA ARG A 51 -9.79 7.83 13.24
C ARG A 51 -10.04 9.08 14.12
N SER A 52 -9.00 9.64 14.74
CA SER A 52 -9.08 10.88 15.52
C SER A 52 -9.18 12.15 14.67
N GLY A 53 -9.09 12.06 13.35
CA GLY A 53 -9.00 13.19 12.41
C GLY A 53 -7.59 13.76 12.27
N VAL A 54 -6.61 13.27 13.03
CA VAL A 54 -5.22 13.73 12.94
C VAL A 54 -4.56 13.13 11.70
N GLY A 55 -4.05 13.98 10.82
CA GLY A 55 -3.23 13.59 9.68
C GLY A 55 -1.76 13.40 10.07
N GLU A 56 -1.14 12.35 9.56
CA GLU A 56 0.30 12.11 9.69
C GLU A 56 0.90 11.65 8.36
N PRO A 57 2.20 11.84 8.11
CA PRO A 57 2.84 11.30 6.91
C PRO A 57 2.72 9.78 6.84
N PHE A 58 2.41 9.26 5.64
CA PHE A 58 2.48 7.83 5.37
C PHE A 58 3.88 7.28 5.69
N SER A 59 3.92 6.08 6.27
CA SER A 59 5.17 5.43 6.62
C SER A 59 5.10 3.93 6.34
N ARG A 60 6.01 3.44 5.49
CA ARG A 60 6.20 1.99 5.23
C ARG A 60 6.46 1.22 6.53
N SER A 61 7.20 1.79 7.48
CA SER A 61 7.48 1.10 8.76
C SER A 61 6.21 0.87 9.59
N LYS A 62 5.21 1.77 9.49
CA LYS A 62 3.90 1.57 10.14
C LYS A 62 3.08 0.49 9.45
N VAL A 63 3.15 0.38 8.12
CA VAL A 63 2.54 -0.73 7.37
C VAL A 63 3.14 -2.06 7.82
N ILE A 64 4.48 -2.19 7.81
CA ILE A 64 5.20 -3.39 8.26
C ILE A 64 4.80 -3.77 9.69
N ASN A 65 4.83 -2.80 10.62
CA ASN A 65 4.43 -3.05 12.00
C ASN A 65 2.97 -3.49 12.13
N GLY A 66 2.07 -2.94 11.30
CA GLY A 66 0.66 -3.31 11.26
C GLY A 66 0.42 -4.76 10.82
N VAL A 67 1.17 -5.24 9.82
CA VAL A 67 1.01 -6.61 9.29
C VAL A 67 1.81 -7.66 10.06
N ARG A 68 2.84 -7.26 10.81
CA ARG A 68 3.76 -8.20 11.49
C ARG A 68 3.04 -9.21 12.38
N LYS A 69 2.00 -8.78 13.12
CA LYS A 69 1.23 -9.68 14.00
C LYS A 69 0.50 -10.77 13.21
N ALA A 70 -0.06 -10.43 12.04
CA ALA A 70 -0.74 -11.40 11.19
C ALA A 70 0.23 -12.44 10.61
N CYS A 71 1.46 -12.00 10.30
CA CYS A 71 2.53 -12.83 9.73
C CYS A 71 3.27 -13.70 10.76
N GLN A 72 2.97 -13.59 12.05
CA GLN A 72 3.70 -14.34 13.09
C GLN A 72 3.58 -15.87 12.90
N GLY A 73 4.73 -16.54 12.86
CA GLY A 73 4.83 -18.00 12.64
C GLY A 73 4.54 -18.44 11.20
N ARG A 74 4.53 -17.51 10.24
CA ARG A 74 4.40 -17.77 8.80
C ARG A 74 5.78 -17.68 8.12
N PRO A 75 5.97 -18.32 6.96
CA PRO A 75 7.21 -18.22 6.18
C PRO A 75 7.28 -16.88 5.43
N VAL A 76 7.31 -15.77 6.17
CA VAL A 76 7.36 -14.40 5.65
C VAL A 76 8.60 -13.72 6.22
N SER A 77 9.51 -13.27 5.36
CA SER A 77 10.75 -12.59 5.74
C SER A 77 10.54 -11.08 5.92
N GLU A 78 11.49 -10.38 6.53
CA GLU A 78 11.43 -8.91 6.61
C GLU A 78 11.58 -8.25 5.22
N ASP A 79 12.29 -8.89 4.28
CA ASP A 79 12.38 -8.42 2.90
C ASP A 79 11.03 -8.51 2.19
N ASP A 80 10.27 -9.58 2.42
CA ASP A 80 8.91 -9.71 1.89
C ASP A 80 7.98 -8.62 2.44
N LEU A 81 8.10 -8.30 3.74
CA LEU A 81 7.33 -7.22 4.36
C LEU A 81 7.71 -5.84 3.80
N ALA A 82 8.99 -5.63 3.49
CA ALA A 82 9.45 -4.40 2.85
C ALA A 82 8.88 -4.24 1.44
N LEU A 83 8.87 -5.32 0.64
CA LEU A 83 8.26 -5.35 -0.69
C LEU A 83 6.75 -5.13 -0.62
N LEU A 84 6.07 -5.77 0.33
CA LEU A 84 4.64 -5.55 0.57
C LEU A 84 4.34 -4.09 0.89
N ALA A 85 5.11 -3.47 1.79
CA ALA A 85 4.90 -2.08 2.17
C ALA A 85 5.19 -1.10 1.01
N GLN A 86 6.11 -1.45 0.12
CA GLN A 86 6.35 -0.71 -1.11
C GLN A 86 5.16 -0.83 -2.08
N GLU A 87 4.65 -2.04 -2.33
CA GLU A 87 3.49 -2.26 -3.20
C GLU A 87 2.25 -1.52 -2.68
N VAL A 88 2.02 -1.53 -1.36
CA VAL A 88 0.93 -0.76 -0.73
C VAL A 88 1.07 0.74 -0.96
N GLU A 89 2.26 1.30 -0.79
CA GLU A 89 2.47 2.72 -1.05
C GLU A 89 2.25 3.07 -2.52
N GLU A 90 2.75 2.24 -3.44
CA GLU A 90 2.58 2.45 -4.87
C GLU A 90 1.11 2.43 -5.27
N GLN A 91 0.33 1.46 -4.76
CA GLN A 91 -1.11 1.41 -5.00
C GLN A 91 -1.82 2.67 -4.50
N ILE A 92 -1.52 3.12 -3.28
CA ILE A 92 -2.12 4.35 -2.74
C ILE A 92 -1.74 5.56 -3.59
N ARG A 93 -0.47 5.71 -3.97
CA ARG A 93 -0.01 6.83 -4.79
C ARG A 93 -0.62 6.81 -6.20
N SER A 94 -0.82 5.62 -6.78
CA SER A 94 -1.42 5.46 -8.10
C SER A 94 -2.88 5.93 -8.15
N SER A 95 -3.58 5.97 -7.01
CA SER A 95 -4.92 6.55 -6.91
C SER A 95 -4.96 8.08 -7.10
N GLY A 96 -3.81 8.75 -6.99
CA GLY A 96 -3.71 10.21 -7.04
C GLY A 96 -4.14 10.92 -5.75
N ALA A 97 -4.50 10.18 -4.70
CA ALA A 97 -4.91 10.76 -3.43
C ALA A 97 -3.73 11.42 -2.69
N ALA A 98 -3.92 12.66 -2.25
CA ALA A 98 -2.97 13.34 -1.36
C ALA A 98 -3.15 12.92 0.12
N GLU A 99 -4.36 12.48 0.47
CA GLU A 99 -4.72 12.01 1.81
C GLU A 99 -5.50 10.70 1.70
N ILE A 100 -5.29 9.79 2.65
CA ILE A 100 -6.00 8.51 2.73
C ILE A 100 -6.37 8.20 4.18
N ASP A 101 -7.55 7.63 4.39
CA ASP A 101 -7.94 7.18 5.72
C ASP A 101 -7.11 5.97 6.17
N ALA A 102 -6.80 5.90 7.46
CA ALA A 102 -6.05 4.78 8.02
C ALA A 102 -6.76 3.42 7.84
N HIS A 103 -8.10 3.43 7.76
CA HIS A 103 -8.89 2.24 7.45
C HIS A 103 -8.65 1.77 6.01
N GLU A 104 -8.69 2.70 5.05
CA GLU A 104 -8.42 2.42 3.63
C GLU A 104 -7.01 1.89 3.43
N VAL A 105 -6.00 2.40 4.14
CA VAL A 105 -4.64 1.81 4.13
C VAL A 105 -4.69 0.32 4.53
N GLY A 106 -5.49 -0.03 5.54
CA GLY A 106 -5.72 -1.41 5.95
C GLY A 106 -6.35 -2.26 4.84
N LEU A 107 -7.32 -1.71 4.11
CA LEU A 107 -7.95 -2.40 2.98
C LEU A 107 -6.97 -2.60 1.81
N VAL A 108 -6.14 -1.61 1.50
CA VAL A 108 -5.11 -1.73 0.44
C VAL A 108 -4.08 -2.81 0.78
N ILE A 109 -3.71 -2.97 2.06
CA ILE A 109 -2.78 -4.01 2.52
C ILE A 109 -3.26 -5.43 2.18
N LEU A 110 -4.57 -5.66 2.16
CA LEU A 110 -5.14 -6.99 1.98
C LEU A 110 -4.72 -7.65 0.68
N GLY A 111 -4.71 -6.91 -0.44
CA GLY A 111 -4.36 -7.45 -1.75
C GLY A 111 -2.92 -7.99 -1.81
N PRO A 112 -1.89 -7.18 -1.54
CA PRO A 112 -0.51 -7.65 -1.45
C PRO A 112 -0.31 -8.76 -0.40
N LEU A 113 -0.97 -8.66 0.76
CA LEU A 113 -0.86 -9.67 1.82
C LEU A 113 -1.46 -11.02 1.42
N GLN A 114 -2.55 -11.03 0.66
CA GLN A 114 -3.19 -12.24 0.11
C GLN A 114 -2.27 -13.00 -0.84
N LYS A 115 -1.54 -12.27 -1.69
CA LYS A 115 -0.54 -12.84 -2.60
C LYS A 115 0.65 -13.40 -1.83
N LEU A 116 1.06 -12.72 -0.75
CA LEU A 116 2.19 -13.09 0.07
C LEU A 116 1.92 -14.32 0.95
N ASP A 117 0.84 -14.30 1.74
CA ASP A 117 0.44 -15.42 2.59
C ASP A 117 -1.05 -15.38 2.94
N LYS A 118 -1.79 -16.42 2.52
CA LYS A 118 -3.26 -16.50 2.69
C LYS A 118 -3.71 -16.58 4.14
N VAL A 119 -2.91 -17.18 5.02
CA VAL A 119 -3.25 -17.31 6.45
C VAL A 119 -3.03 -15.97 7.15
N ALA A 120 -1.94 -15.27 6.84
CA ALA A 120 -1.70 -13.91 7.31
C ALA A 120 -2.80 -12.97 6.81
N TYR A 121 -3.20 -13.09 5.54
CA TYR A 121 -4.35 -12.37 4.99
C TYR A 121 -5.62 -12.60 5.82
N LEU A 122 -6.03 -13.86 6.06
CA LEU A 122 -7.24 -14.16 6.83
C LEU A 122 -7.19 -13.56 8.25
N ARG A 123 -6.03 -13.65 8.92
CA ARG A 123 -5.82 -13.08 10.26
C ARG A 123 -5.91 -11.55 10.27
N PHE A 124 -5.46 -10.92 9.19
CA PHE A 124 -5.51 -9.46 9.05
C PHE A 124 -6.91 -9.00 8.65
N ALA A 125 -7.52 -9.65 7.67
CA ALA A 125 -8.87 -9.42 7.18
C ALA A 125 -9.90 -9.51 8.30
N SER A 126 -9.77 -10.47 9.24
CA SER A 126 -10.71 -10.60 10.33
C SER A 126 -10.83 -9.36 11.22
N VAL A 127 -9.78 -8.54 11.30
CA VAL A 127 -9.78 -7.28 12.06
C VAL A 127 -10.29 -6.11 11.21
N TYR A 128 -9.85 -6.02 9.96
CA TYR A 128 -10.12 -4.85 9.11
C TYR A 128 -11.43 -4.93 8.33
N GLN A 129 -11.94 -6.13 8.05
CA GLN A 129 -13.26 -6.35 7.46
C GLN A 129 -14.32 -6.72 8.51
N ALA A 130 -13.99 -6.58 9.80
CA ALA A 130 -14.89 -6.84 10.93
C ALA A 130 -15.59 -8.21 10.84
N PHE A 131 -14.80 -9.29 10.81
CA PHE A 131 -15.39 -10.63 10.86
C PHE A 131 -15.98 -10.86 12.25
N GLU A 132 -17.27 -11.16 12.31
CA GLU A 132 -18.01 -11.37 13.55
C GLU A 132 -18.46 -12.83 13.70
N SER A 133 -18.38 -13.61 12.62
CA SER A 133 -18.98 -14.94 12.53
C SER A 133 -18.05 -15.96 11.85
N LEU A 134 -18.38 -17.26 11.97
CA LEU A 134 -17.65 -18.31 11.25
C LEU A 134 -17.94 -18.22 9.75
N GLU A 135 -19.14 -17.79 9.40
CA GLU A 135 -19.64 -17.59 8.04
C GLU A 135 -18.79 -16.55 7.27
N ASP A 136 -18.26 -15.52 7.96
CA ASP A 136 -17.34 -14.55 7.36
C ASP A 136 -16.02 -15.21 6.94
N PHE A 137 -15.49 -16.11 7.78
CA PHE A 137 -14.31 -16.90 7.43
C PHE A 137 -14.58 -17.86 6.29
N GLU A 138 -15.73 -18.54 6.30
CA GLU A 138 -16.11 -19.44 5.21
C GLU A 138 -16.19 -18.70 3.87
N THR A 139 -16.80 -17.52 3.87
CA THR A 139 -16.88 -16.64 2.69
C THR A 139 -15.50 -16.24 2.19
N ALA A 140 -14.63 -15.77 3.09
CA ALA A 140 -13.27 -15.39 2.74
C ALA A 140 -12.45 -16.58 2.21
N ILE A 141 -12.60 -17.77 2.79
CA ILE A 141 -11.94 -19.00 2.33
C ILE A 141 -12.47 -19.41 0.95
N ALA A 142 -13.78 -19.29 0.71
CA ALA A 142 -14.38 -19.62 -0.58
C ALA A 142 -13.80 -18.74 -1.70
N LEU A 143 -13.69 -17.43 -1.45
CA LEU A 143 -13.05 -16.48 -2.39
C LEU A 143 -11.60 -16.86 -2.68
N LEU A 144 -10.81 -17.15 -1.64
CA LEU A 144 -9.41 -17.57 -1.80
C LEU A 144 -9.25 -18.86 -2.61
N ARG A 145 -10.20 -19.80 -2.49
CA ARG A 145 -10.21 -21.04 -3.27
C ARG A 145 -10.56 -20.79 -4.73
N GLN A 146 -11.50 -19.89 -5.00
CA GLN A 146 -11.88 -19.53 -6.36
C GLN A 146 -10.70 -18.90 -7.11
N GLU A 147 -10.01 -17.95 -6.48
CA GLU A 147 -8.80 -17.35 -7.07
C GLU A 147 -7.68 -18.37 -7.34
N GLU A 148 -7.52 -19.41 -6.51
CA GLU A 148 -6.58 -20.50 -6.81
C GLU A 148 -6.98 -21.28 -8.06
N GLN A 149 -8.28 -21.51 -8.25
CA GLN A 149 -8.79 -22.26 -9.40
C GLN A 149 -8.62 -21.44 -10.68
N ASP A 150 -8.92 -20.14 -10.61
CA ASP A 150 -8.74 -19.20 -11.71
C ASP A 150 -7.25 -19.07 -12.08
N ALA A 151 -6.36 -18.93 -11.09
CA ALA A 151 -4.91 -18.88 -11.31
C ALA A 151 -4.34 -20.20 -11.87
N ARG A 152 -4.97 -21.35 -11.58
CA ARG A 152 -4.60 -22.66 -12.12
C ARG A 152 -5.25 -22.97 -13.48
N GLY A 153 -6.07 -22.07 -14.02
CA GLY A 153 -6.75 -22.25 -15.31
C GLY A 153 -7.76 -23.40 -15.33
N VAL A 154 -8.29 -23.82 -14.18
CA VAL A 154 -9.27 -24.91 -14.11
C VAL A 154 -10.66 -24.32 -14.35
N ALA A 155 -11.17 -24.46 -15.57
CA ALA A 155 -12.58 -24.19 -15.87
C ALA A 155 -13.48 -24.98 -14.91
N PRO A 156 -14.56 -24.38 -14.35
CA PRO A 156 -15.39 -25.05 -13.37
C PRO A 156 -16.04 -26.30 -13.99
N LYS A 157 -15.80 -27.47 -13.37
CA LYS A 157 -16.46 -28.73 -13.75
C LYS A 157 -17.96 -28.64 -13.41
N GLY A 158 -18.75 -28.37 -14.44
CA GLY A 158 -20.09 -28.90 -14.65
C GLY A 158 -21.12 -28.62 -13.56
N ALA A 159 -21.90 -27.55 -13.73
CA ALA A 159 -23.28 -27.54 -13.28
C ALA A 159 -24.01 -28.72 -13.97
N LYS A 160 -24.31 -29.77 -13.22
CA LYS A 160 -25.23 -30.81 -13.68
C LYS A 160 -26.60 -30.16 -13.80
N SER A 161 -27.02 -29.88 -15.04
CA SER A 161 -28.41 -29.65 -15.39
C SER A 161 -29.20 -30.91 -15.01
N SER A 162 -29.91 -30.83 -13.89
CA SER A 162 -30.92 -31.81 -13.51
C SER A 162 -32.11 -31.66 -14.45
N GLU A 163 -32.06 -32.40 -15.55
CA GLU A 163 -33.18 -32.69 -16.42
C GLU A 163 -33.93 -33.91 -15.87
N LYS A 164 -35.21 -33.74 -15.54
CA LYS A 164 -36.27 -34.76 -15.29
C LYS A 164 -37.47 -33.99 -14.71
N SER A 165 -38.73 -34.09 -15.12
CA SER A 165 -39.49 -34.70 -16.22
C SER A 165 -40.92 -34.17 -16.02
N PRO A 166 -41.73 -33.83 -17.04
CA PRO A 166 -43.18 -33.83 -16.91
C PRO A 166 -43.76 -35.18 -17.32
N LEU A 167 -44.82 -35.57 -16.61
CA LEU A 167 -45.68 -36.75 -16.82
C LEU A 167 -46.25 -36.85 -18.24
#